data_AF-A0A1E3WQA8-F1
#
_entry.id   AF-A0A1E3WQA8-F1
#
_cell.length_a   1.000
_cell.length_b   1.000
_cell.length_c   1.000
_cell.angle_alpha   90.00
_cell.angle_beta   90.00
_cell.angle_gamma   90.00
#
_symmetry.space_group_name_H-M   'P 1'
#
loop_
_entity.id
_entity.type
_entity.pdbx_description
1 polymer ?
#
loop_
_entity_poly.entity_id
_entity_poly.type
_entity_poly.pdbx_seq_one_letter_code
_entity_poly.pdbx_strand_id
1 'polypeptide(L)'
;MFLRRCLLGAFLSLTVTLSGCSLLEVKIDSQTVPLTQQELNMRIMTREYAQQFFAQVEQAADALHKQYEPKDQLHQSYILLWKINAEEGLQAAAYQVSPMAGLIDTWVFTHQMNQFFAQGEGKDLFIGDEAKQVSAHLAKEIDKLAKALLKPSVYAQSSEFVTQFVATYPFADLSLIRTPAYRAWLEANNISEEEAVTTLGTMPEAIGDVSDRLSLVSEQTPKIMTWKAQLLALNSTASIEQVNQALDSLKVTSDALNDFIQNNPEYMSDLAEQMALQLQPLVEDIDQKTEARLAQLSVERQALEAMVARERQEVALIISHEREKFAQDLDHVSQQVVNLAMDKLIELIKSTILYFVLFIGVIFFAPLGLGYLLGKRSAVKAKQ
;
A
#
# COMPACT_ATOMS: atom_id res chain seq x y z
N MET A 1 -74.32 -5.95 -37.66
CA MET A 1 -73.01 -5.88 -38.36
C MET A 1 -72.01 -4.93 -37.68
N PHE A 2 -72.45 -3.88 -36.98
CA PHE A 2 -71.57 -2.92 -36.27
C PHE A 2 -70.88 -3.49 -35.01
N LEU A 3 -71.55 -4.31 -34.21
CA LEU A 3 -70.98 -4.86 -32.96
C LEU A 3 -69.77 -5.78 -33.19
N ARG A 4 -69.77 -6.55 -34.28
CA ARG A 4 -68.71 -7.50 -34.62
C ARG A 4 -67.43 -6.79 -35.14
N ARG A 5 -67.57 -5.60 -35.73
CA ARG A 5 -66.44 -4.77 -36.19
C ARG A 5 -65.77 -4.02 -35.03
N CYS A 6 -66.52 -3.59 -34.01
CA CYS A 6 -65.93 -3.00 -32.80
C CYS A 6 -65.14 -4.01 -31.97
N LEU A 7 -65.62 -5.25 -31.85
CA LEU A 7 -64.91 -6.32 -31.12
C LEU A 7 -63.60 -6.73 -31.82
N LEU A 8 -63.58 -6.79 -33.16
CA LEU A 8 -62.33 -7.04 -33.90
C LEU A 8 -61.34 -5.88 -33.80
N GLY A 9 -61.81 -4.62 -33.79
CA GLY A 9 -60.96 -3.45 -33.60
C GLY A 9 -60.32 -3.40 -32.20
N ALA A 10 -61.09 -3.75 -31.16
CA ALA A 10 -60.59 -3.81 -29.79
C ALA A 10 -59.56 -4.93 -29.59
N PHE A 11 -59.77 -6.09 -30.23
CA PHE A 11 -58.82 -7.22 -30.13
C PHE A 11 -57.51 -6.96 -30.90
N LEU A 12 -57.57 -6.26 -32.04
CA LEU A 12 -56.37 -5.87 -32.80
C LEU A 12 -55.56 -4.75 -32.12
N SER A 13 -56.23 -3.89 -31.35
CA SER A 13 -55.58 -2.81 -30.60
C SER A 13 -54.84 -3.34 -29.36
N LEU A 14 -55.35 -4.43 -28.78
CA LEU A 14 -54.75 -5.07 -27.59
C LEU A 14 -53.52 -5.92 -27.94
N THR A 15 -53.42 -6.47 -29.16
CA THR A 15 -52.24 -7.24 -29.58
C THR A 15 -51.04 -6.36 -29.97
N VAL A 16 -51.28 -5.13 -30.41
CA VAL A 16 -50.21 -4.16 -30.75
C VAL A 16 -49.56 -3.58 -29.49
N THR A 17 -50.30 -3.42 -28.38
CA THR A 17 -49.72 -2.93 -27.11
C THR A 17 -48.91 -3.99 -26.35
N LEU A 18 -49.15 -5.28 -26.60
CA LEU A 18 -48.36 -6.37 -26.01
C LEU A 18 -47.07 -6.72 -26.76
N SER A 19 -46.85 -6.17 -27.96
CA SER A 19 -45.65 -6.44 -28.77
C SER A 19 -44.52 -5.42 -28.55
N GLY A 20 -44.69 -4.48 -27.61
CA GLY A 20 -43.74 -3.40 -27.33
C GLY A 20 -42.70 -3.66 -26.23
N CYS A 21 -42.73 -4.81 -25.55
CA CYS A 21 -41.89 -5.04 -24.35
C CYS A 21 -40.52 -5.70 -24.61
N SER A 22 -40.10 -5.92 -25.87
CA SER A 22 -38.88 -6.71 -26.16
C SER A 22 -37.69 -5.89 -26.66
N LEU A 23 -37.68 -4.57 -26.50
CA LEU A 23 -36.54 -3.76 -26.94
C LEU A 23 -36.30 -2.52 -26.06
N LEU A 24 -36.45 -2.68 -24.75
CA LEU A 24 -35.76 -1.81 -23.79
C LEU A 24 -34.53 -2.58 -23.31
N GLU A 25 -33.55 -2.73 -24.19
CA GLU A 25 -32.17 -2.99 -23.78
C GLU A 25 -31.73 -1.71 -23.07
N VAL A 26 -32.11 -1.60 -21.80
CA VAL A 26 -31.58 -0.59 -20.89
C VAL A 26 -30.09 -0.86 -20.87
N LYS A 27 -29.34 -0.10 -21.68
CA LYS A 27 -27.93 0.11 -21.45
C LYS A 27 -27.84 0.78 -20.09
N ILE A 28 -27.80 -0.05 -19.06
CA ILE A 28 -27.33 0.35 -17.74
C ILE A 28 -25.86 0.69 -18.02
N ASP A 29 -25.60 1.96 -18.33
CA ASP A 29 -24.27 2.56 -18.21
C ASP A 29 -23.93 2.51 -16.71
N SER A 30 -23.72 1.31 -16.17
CA SER A 30 -23.04 1.15 -14.90
C SER A 30 -21.65 1.70 -15.14
N GLN A 31 -21.27 2.73 -14.41
CA GLN A 31 -19.93 3.34 -14.42
C GLN A 31 -18.83 2.37 -13.93
N THR A 32 -19.04 1.06 -14.06
CA THR A 32 -18.12 0.01 -13.67
C THR A 32 -17.37 -0.47 -14.91
N VAL A 33 -16.07 -0.22 -14.93
CA VAL A 33 -15.18 -0.80 -15.94
C VAL A 33 -15.10 -2.31 -15.67
N PRO A 34 -15.37 -3.18 -16.67
CA PRO A 34 -15.21 -4.61 -16.50
C PRO A 34 -13.76 -4.96 -16.18
N LEU A 35 -13.56 -6.01 -15.39
CA LEU A 35 -12.20 -6.47 -15.11
C LEU A 35 -11.53 -6.89 -16.41
N THR A 36 -10.25 -6.55 -16.54
CA THR A 36 -9.44 -7.09 -17.61
C THR A 36 -9.27 -8.60 -17.42
N GLN A 37 -9.01 -9.32 -18.52
CA GLN A 37 -8.73 -10.76 -18.44
C GLN A 37 -7.55 -11.09 -17.51
N GLN A 38 -6.57 -10.19 -17.42
CA GLN A 38 -5.45 -10.33 -16.48
C GLN A 38 -5.89 -10.23 -15.03
N GLU A 39 -6.75 -9.27 -14.69
CA GLU A 39 -7.30 -9.08 -13.34
C GLU A 39 -8.22 -10.21 -12.92
N LEU A 40 -9.07 -10.69 -13.84
CA LEU A 40 -9.91 -11.86 -13.60
C LEU A 40 -9.06 -13.12 -13.32
N ASN A 41 -8.08 -13.39 -14.18
CA ASN A 41 -7.15 -14.51 -13.99
C ASN A 41 -6.39 -14.36 -12.66
N MET A 42 -5.95 -13.16 -12.31
CA MET A 42 -5.28 -12.89 -11.04
C MET A 42 -6.16 -13.22 -9.85
N ARG A 43 -7.44 -12.81 -9.87
CA ARG A 43 -8.40 -13.12 -8.81
C ARG A 43 -8.58 -14.63 -8.67
N ILE A 44 -8.87 -15.33 -9.77
CA ILE A 44 -9.10 -16.79 -9.77
C ILE A 44 -7.87 -17.53 -9.25
N MET A 45 -6.70 -17.25 -9.81
CA MET A 45 -5.46 -17.95 -9.50
C MET A 45 -4.99 -17.68 -8.06
N THR A 46 -5.19 -16.46 -7.54
CA THR A 46 -4.87 -16.12 -6.14
C THR A 46 -5.81 -16.86 -5.17
N ARG A 47 -7.08 -17.02 -5.51
CA ARG A 47 -8.05 -17.77 -4.69
C ARG A 47 -7.80 -19.27 -4.73
N GLU A 48 -7.45 -19.81 -5.89
CA GLU A 48 -7.03 -21.22 -6.00
C GLU A 48 -5.79 -21.49 -5.15
N TYR A 49 -4.80 -20.59 -5.19
CA TYR A 49 -3.63 -20.65 -4.32
C TYR A 49 -4.03 -20.61 -2.83
N ALA A 50 -5.00 -19.78 -2.44
CA ALA A 50 -5.49 -19.75 -1.06
C ALA A 50 -6.06 -21.10 -0.61
N GLN A 51 -6.84 -21.77 -1.47
CA GLN A 51 -7.36 -23.11 -1.17
C GLN A 51 -6.23 -24.15 -1.01
N GLN A 52 -5.21 -24.10 -1.87
CA GLN A 52 -4.04 -24.96 -1.75
C GLN A 52 -3.23 -24.67 -0.47
N PHE A 53 -3.11 -23.40 -0.10
CA PHE A 53 -2.47 -23.00 1.13
C PHE A 53 -3.20 -23.57 2.35
N PHE A 54 -4.52 -23.42 2.43
CA PHE A 54 -5.32 -23.92 3.57
C PHE A 54 -5.10 -25.43 3.74
N ALA A 55 -5.25 -26.20 2.66
CA ALA A 55 -5.07 -27.64 2.70
C ALA A 55 -3.65 -28.06 3.15
N GLN A 56 -2.61 -27.37 2.68
CA GLN A 56 -1.23 -27.70 3.01
C GLN A 56 -0.86 -27.31 4.44
N VAL A 57 -1.32 -26.14 4.93
CA VAL A 57 -1.14 -25.74 6.33
C VAL A 57 -1.89 -26.69 7.25
N GLU A 58 -3.14 -27.03 6.93
CA GLU A 58 -3.93 -28.02 7.68
C GLU A 58 -3.21 -29.35 7.76
N GLN A 59 -2.72 -29.89 6.63
CA GLN A 59 -2.00 -31.16 6.58
C GLN A 59 -0.71 -31.14 7.41
N ALA A 60 0.07 -30.06 7.33
CA ALA A 60 1.32 -29.91 8.08
C ALA A 60 1.07 -29.76 9.59
N ALA A 61 0.05 -28.98 9.97
CA ALA A 61 -0.38 -28.84 11.35
C ALA A 61 -0.88 -30.17 11.94
N ASP A 62 -1.68 -30.92 11.19
CA ASP A 62 -2.18 -32.23 11.63
C ASP A 62 -1.08 -33.29 11.71
N ALA A 63 -0.04 -33.18 10.88
CA ALA A 63 1.16 -34.01 10.99
C ALA A 63 1.95 -33.69 12.27
N LEU A 64 2.13 -32.41 12.60
CA LEU A 64 2.75 -31.97 13.85
C LEU A 64 1.92 -32.38 15.08
N HIS A 65 0.60 -32.26 15.01
CA HIS A 65 -0.32 -32.62 16.10
C HIS A 65 -0.10 -34.05 16.60
N LYS A 66 0.22 -34.98 15.68
CA LYS A 66 0.48 -36.41 15.96
C LYS A 66 1.83 -36.66 16.63
N GLN A 67 2.78 -35.72 16.57
CA GLN A 67 4.11 -35.86 17.16
C GLN A 67 4.15 -35.44 18.63
N TYR A 68 3.22 -34.61 19.07
CA TYR A 68 3.09 -34.22 20.46
C TYR A 68 2.19 -35.17 21.24
N GLU A 69 2.47 -35.32 22.53
CA GLU A 69 1.55 -36.07 23.39
C GLU A 69 0.18 -35.38 23.47
N PRO A 70 -0.93 -36.13 23.53
CA PRO A 70 -2.27 -35.54 23.66
C PRO A 70 -2.45 -34.68 24.92
N LYS A 71 -1.60 -34.85 25.94
CA LYS A 71 -1.62 -34.09 27.19
C LYS A 71 -0.76 -32.83 27.16
N ASP A 72 0.03 -32.61 26.10
CA ASP A 72 0.85 -31.43 25.95
C ASP A 72 0.00 -30.23 25.51
N GLN A 73 -0.74 -29.67 26.46
CA GLN A 73 -1.69 -28.58 26.20
C GLN A 73 -1.05 -27.37 25.51
N LEU A 74 0.22 -27.07 25.83
CA LEU A 74 0.92 -25.90 25.32
C LEU A 74 1.17 -26.01 23.80
N HIS A 75 1.87 -27.06 23.37
CA HIS A 75 2.21 -27.22 21.96
C HIS A 75 0.97 -27.56 21.11
N GLN A 76 0.01 -28.30 21.67
CA GLN A 76 -1.26 -28.55 21.00
C GLN A 76 -2.05 -27.24 20.77
N SER A 77 -2.00 -26.31 21.73
CA SER A 77 -2.58 -24.97 21.55
C SER A 77 -1.85 -24.16 20.49
N TYR A 78 -0.52 -24.22 20.44
CA TYR A 78 0.28 -23.52 19.41
C TYR A 78 -0.01 -24.00 17.99
N ILE A 79 -0.20 -25.31 17.79
CA ILE A 79 -0.55 -25.87 16.49
C ILE A 79 -1.94 -25.37 16.05
N LEU A 80 -2.92 -25.36 16.95
CA LEU A 80 -4.26 -24.84 16.66
C LEU A 80 -4.24 -23.34 16.36
N LEU A 81 -3.49 -22.55 17.15
CA LEU A 81 -3.32 -21.13 16.91
C LEU A 81 -2.69 -20.85 15.54
N TRP A 82 -1.63 -21.60 15.17
CA TRP A 82 -1.05 -21.49 13.84
C TRP A 82 -2.08 -21.76 12.75
N LYS A 83 -2.79 -22.89 12.83
CA LYS A 83 -3.78 -23.28 11.82
C LYS A 83 -4.88 -22.24 11.66
N ILE A 84 -5.50 -21.82 12.77
CA ILE A 84 -6.57 -20.81 12.78
C ILE A 84 -6.07 -19.49 12.18
N ASN A 85 -4.96 -18.95 12.68
CA ASN A 85 -4.53 -17.61 12.32
C ASN A 85 -3.90 -17.56 10.92
N ALA A 86 -3.30 -18.65 10.44
CA ALA A 86 -2.79 -18.75 9.08
C ALA A 86 -3.95 -18.75 8.06
N GLU A 87 -5.03 -19.48 8.33
CA GLU A 87 -6.21 -19.52 7.46
C GLU A 87 -6.98 -18.21 7.49
N GLU A 88 -7.28 -17.66 8.67
CA GLU A 88 -7.99 -16.36 8.79
C GLU A 88 -7.16 -15.21 8.20
N GLY A 89 -5.86 -15.20 8.46
CA GLY A 89 -4.94 -14.19 7.96
C GLY A 89 -4.81 -14.22 6.43
N LEU A 90 -4.66 -15.41 5.85
CA LEU A 90 -4.59 -15.54 4.40
C LEU A 90 -5.93 -15.30 3.72
N GLN A 91 -7.05 -15.76 4.30
CA GLN A 91 -8.38 -15.44 3.78
C GLN A 91 -8.57 -13.92 3.68
N ALA A 92 -8.19 -13.18 4.71
CA ALA A 92 -8.27 -11.71 4.69
C ALA A 92 -7.33 -11.07 3.66
N ALA A 93 -6.23 -11.73 3.29
CA ALA A 93 -5.28 -11.27 2.28
C ALA A 93 -5.73 -11.59 0.85
N ALA A 94 -6.21 -12.80 0.59
CA ALA A 94 -6.55 -13.27 -0.76
C ALA A 94 -7.91 -12.75 -1.26
N TYR A 95 -8.87 -12.53 -0.37
CA TYR A 95 -10.24 -12.13 -0.71
C TYR A 95 -10.45 -10.61 -0.61
N GLN A 96 -9.47 -9.85 -1.11
CA GLN A 96 -9.59 -8.40 -1.31
C GLN A 96 -10.51 -8.08 -2.49
N VAL A 97 -11.07 -6.87 -2.49
CA VAL A 97 -11.91 -6.37 -3.59
C VAL A 97 -11.10 -6.25 -4.88
N SER A 98 -9.92 -5.62 -4.79
CA SER A 98 -8.99 -5.50 -5.91
C SER A 98 -8.18 -6.80 -6.10
N PRO A 99 -8.14 -7.37 -7.31
CA PRO A 99 -7.31 -8.56 -7.60
C PRO A 99 -5.83 -8.33 -7.32
N MET A 100 -5.30 -7.15 -7.64
CA MET A 100 -3.90 -6.79 -7.39
C MET A 100 -3.60 -6.69 -5.89
N ALA A 101 -4.51 -6.08 -5.13
CA ALA A 101 -4.40 -6.08 -3.66
C ALA A 101 -4.40 -7.49 -3.10
N GLY A 102 -5.29 -8.36 -3.60
CA GLY A 102 -5.37 -9.75 -3.20
C GLY A 102 -4.07 -10.51 -3.43
N LEU A 103 -3.45 -10.33 -4.60
CA LEU A 103 -2.17 -10.95 -4.93
C LEU A 103 -1.04 -10.42 -4.03
N ILE A 104 -0.89 -9.10 -3.89
CA ILE A 104 0.20 -8.50 -3.12
C ILE A 104 0.10 -8.83 -1.63
N ASP A 105 -1.09 -8.67 -1.02
CA ASP A 105 -1.29 -8.99 0.39
C ASP A 105 -1.05 -10.49 0.66
N THR A 106 -1.49 -11.38 -0.25
CA THR A 106 -1.25 -12.84 -0.14
C THR A 106 0.24 -13.17 -0.25
N TRP A 107 0.94 -12.50 -1.15
CA TRP A 107 2.37 -12.70 -1.37
C TRP A 107 3.18 -12.27 -0.15
N VAL A 108 2.87 -11.09 0.40
CA VAL A 108 3.50 -10.60 1.63
C VAL A 108 3.18 -11.53 2.80
N PHE A 109 1.91 -11.87 3.03
CA PHE A 109 1.49 -12.72 4.15
C PHE A 109 2.23 -14.07 4.15
N THR A 110 2.31 -14.71 2.97
CA THR A 110 3.00 -16.00 2.82
C THR A 110 4.49 -15.89 3.14
N HIS A 111 5.16 -14.84 2.66
CA HIS A 111 6.59 -14.62 2.98
C HIS A 111 6.81 -14.24 4.43
N GLN A 112 5.91 -13.47 5.07
CA GLN A 112 5.97 -13.19 6.50
C GLN A 112 5.86 -14.48 7.32
N MET A 113 4.94 -15.38 6.96
CA MET A 113 4.81 -16.69 7.60
C MET A 113 6.07 -17.54 7.40
N ASN A 114 6.62 -17.56 6.20
CA ASN A 114 7.86 -18.27 5.92
C ASN A 114 9.04 -17.70 6.73
N GLN A 115 9.16 -16.37 6.81
CA GLN A 115 10.20 -15.73 7.61
C GLN A 115 10.05 -16.08 9.09
N PHE A 116 8.82 -16.06 9.61
CA PHE A 116 8.51 -16.39 11.01
C PHE A 116 9.01 -17.78 11.40
N PHE A 117 8.77 -18.81 10.57
CA PHE A 117 9.23 -20.17 10.84
C PHE A 117 10.70 -20.42 10.44
N ALA A 118 11.23 -19.75 9.42
CA ALA A 118 12.60 -20.01 8.96
C ALA A 118 13.65 -19.35 9.87
N GLN A 119 13.40 -18.11 10.32
CA GLN A 119 14.41 -17.29 11.01
C GLN A 119 13.86 -16.39 12.12
N GLY A 120 12.54 -16.27 12.27
CA GLY A 120 11.90 -15.47 13.31
C GLY A 120 11.63 -16.25 14.60
N GLU A 121 10.74 -15.69 15.43
CA GLU A 121 10.36 -16.25 16.74
C GLU A 121 9.67 -17.63 16.64
N GLY A 122 9.14 -17.98 15.47
CA GLY A 122 8.52 -19.28 15.21
C GLY A 122 9.50 -20.42 14.91
N LYS A 123 10.80 -20.13 14.78
CA LYS A 123 11.79 -21.09 14.28
C LYS A 123 11.94 -22.34 15.15
N ASP A 124 11.96 -22.15 16.46
CA ASP A 124 12.16 -23.23 17.43
C ASP A 124 10.85 -23.56 18.18
N LEU A 125 9.72 -23.12 17.62
CA LEU A 125 8.39 -23.28 18.22
C LEU A 125 7.88 -24.72 18.17
N PHE A 126 8.30 -25.50 17.17
CA PHE A 126 7.90 -26.88 17.01
C PHE A 126 9.11 -27.83 16.92
N ILE A 127 8.95 -29.06 17.43
CA ILE A 127 9.98 -30.11 17.40
C ILE A 127 10.32 -30.60 15.99
N GLY A 128 9.37 -30.46 15.05
CA GLY A 128 9.49 -30.90 13.66
C GLY A 128 9.64 -29.73 12.69
N ASP A 129 10.09 -30.05 11.47
CA ASP A 129 10.32 -29.05 10.42
C ASP A 129 9.10 -28.84 9.50
N GLU A 130 7.96 -29.47 9.76
CA GLU A 130 6.76 -29.42 8.91
C GLU A 130 6.31 -27.98 8.67
N ALA A 131 6.27 -27.15 9.71
CA ALA A 131 5.91 -25.73 9.59
C ALA A 131 6.88 -24.96 8.70
N LYS A 132 8.19 -25.21 8.83
CA LYS A 132 9.25 -24.60 7.99
C LYS A 132 9.17 -25.07 6.55
N GLN A 133 8.94 -26.37 6.34
CA GLN A 133 8.89 -26.98 5.02
C GLN A 133 7.68 -26.51 4.25
N VAL A 134 6.50 -26.51 4.87
CA VAL A 134 5.26 -26.05 4.23
C VAL A 134 5.32 -24.55 3.96
N SER A 135 5.82 -23.74 4.89
CA SER A 135 5.92 -22.29 4.68
C SER A 135 6.90 -21.95 3.55
N ALA A 136 8.03 -22.64 3.46
CA ALA A 136 9.01 -22.44 2.40
C ALA A 136 8.51 -22.94 1.04
N HIS A 137 7.70 -24.00 1.02
CA HIS A 137 7.05 -24.48 -0.19
C HIS A 137 6.03 -23.46 -0.69
N LEU A 138 5.11 -23.02 0.18
CA LEU A 138 4.08 -22.04 -0.15
C LEU A 138 4.68 -20.71 -0.63
N ALA A 139 5.75 -20.23 0.01
CA ALA A 139 6.49 -19.04 -0.42
C ALA A 139 7.00 -19.17 -1.87
N LYS A 140 7.51 -20.34 -2.26
CA LYS A 140 7.96 -20.59 -3.65
C LYS A 140 6.79 -20.65 -4.63
N GLU A 141 5.66 -21.22 -4.23
CA GLU A 141 4.48 -21.32 -5.09
C GLU A 141 3.85 -19.95 -5.34
N ILE A 142 3.76 -19.08 -4.32
CA ILE A 142 3.27 -17.71 -4.54
C ILE A 142 4.23 -16.87 -5.38
N ASP A 143 5.55 -17.07 -5.26
CA ASP A 143 6.53 -16.43 -6.13
C ASP A 143 6.33 -16.83 -7.61
N LYS A 144 6.10 -18.12 -7.86
CA LYS A 144 5.80 -18.63 -9.21
C LYS A 144 4.49 -18.06 -9.74
N LEU A 145 3.45 -18.02 -8.91
CA LEU A 145 2.15 -17.46 -9.26
C LEU A 145 2.26 -15.99 -9.64
N ALA A 146 2.89 -15.18 -8.77
CA ALA A 146 3.08 -13.75 -9.01
C ALA A 146 3.90 -13.51 -10.29
N LYS A 147 4.94 -14.31 -10.53
CA LYS A 147 5.75 -14.24 -11.76
C LYS A 147 4.94 -14.57 -13.02
N ALA A 148 3.97 -15.47 -12.94
CA ALA A 148 3.11 -15.83 -14.06
C ALA A 148 2.04 -14.77 -14.35
N LEU A 149 1.53 -14.09 -13.32
CA LEU A 149 0.45 -13.11 -13.43
C LEU A 149 0.92 -11.67 -13.71
N LEU A 150 2.14 -11.32 -13.30
CA LEU A 150 2.68 -9.96 -13.42
C LEU A 150 3.61 -9.83 -14.62
N LYS A 151 3.66 -8.62 -15.20
CA LYS A 151 4.67 -8.27 -16.20
C LYS A 151 6.07 -8.34 -15.56
N PRO A 152 7.13 -8.73 -16.29
CA PRO A 152 8.47 -8.92 -15.71
C PRO A 152 9.01 -7.73 -14.90
N SER A 153 8.77 -6.50 -15.36
CA SER A 153 9.18 -5.28 -14.64
C SER A 153 8.42 -5.09 -13.32
N VAL A 154 7.10 -5.28 -13.35
CA VAL A 154 6.22 -5.18 -12.18
C VAL A 154 6.55 -6.29 -11.18
N TYR A 155 6.79 -7.51 -11.65
CA TYR A 155 7.21 -8.62 -10.80
C TYR A 155 8.52 -8.30 -10.07
N ALA A 156 9.53 -7.76 -10.76
CA ALA A 156 10.81 -7.42 -10.13
C ALA A 156 10.64 -6.35 -9.03
N GLN A 157 9.90 -5.27 -9.32
CA GLN A 157 9.61 -4.21 -8.35
C GLN A 157 8.79 -4.72 -7.16
N SER A 158 7.74 -5.50 -7.42
CA SER A 158 6.92 -6.09 -6.37
C SER A 158 7.69 -7.11 -5.53
N SER A 159 8.59 -7.90 -6.12
CA SER A 159 9.41 -8.87 -5.39
C SER A 159 10.39 -8.19 -4.44
N GLU A 160 11.02 -7.09 -4.89
CA GLU A 160 11.88 -6.25 -4.04
C GLU A 160 11.07 -5.63 -2.90
N PHE A 161 9.89 -5.06 -3.20
CA PHE A 161 8.97 -4.54 -2.20
C PHE A 161 8.59 -5.62 -1.16
N VAL A 162 8.16 -6.81 -1.59
CA VAL A 162 7.75 -7.90 -0.70
C VAL A 162 8.90 -8.25 0.25
N THR A 163 10.12 -8.38 -0.27
CA THR A 163 11.31 -8.68 0.53
C THR A 163 11.55 -7.61 1.59
N GLN A 164 11.48 -6.34 1.21
CA GLN A 164 11.68 -5.22 2.12
C GLN A 164 10.56 -5.08 3.16
N PHE A 165 9.31 -5.27 2.74
CA PHE A 165 8.13 -5.17 3.60
C PHE A 165 8.14 -6.27 4.66
N VAL A 166 8.43 -7.52 4.28
CA VAL A 166 8.54 -8.67 5.19
C VAL A 166 9.66 -8.44 6.21
N ALA A 167 10.81 -7.90 5.80
CA ALA A 167 11.88 -7.55 6.72
C ALA A 167 11.52 -6.43 7.71
N THR A 168 10.67 -5.49 7.29
CA THR A 168 10.24 -4.34 8.10
C THR A 168 9.13 -4.70 9.08
N TYR A 169 8.21 -5.56 8.65
CA TYR A 169 7.02 -5.97 9.39
C TYR A 169 6.99 -7.51 9.55
N PRO A 170 7.92 -8.12 10.31
CA PRO A 170 7.87 -9.56 10.57
C PRO A 170 6.67 -9.91 11.45
N PHE A 171 6.16 -11.14 11.35
CA PHE A 171 5.24 -11.64 12.37
C PHE A 171 5.97 -11.84 13.70
N ALA A 172 5.40 -11.32 14.77
CA ALA A 172 5.97 -11.41 16.11
C ALA A 172 5.60 -12.74 16.81
N ASP A 173 4.40 -13.26 16.55
CA ASP A 173 3.88 -14.45 17.21
C ASP A 173 2.83 -15.16 16.33
N LEU A 174 2.28 -16.25 16.87
CA LEU A 174 1.28 -17.08 16.22
C LEU A 174 -0.06 -16.39 15.94
N SER A 175 -0.30 -15.16 16.40
CA SER A 175 -1.47 -14.37 15.99
C SER A 175 -1.45 -14.03 14.50
N LEU A 176 -0.26 -14.02 13.88
CA LEU A 176 -0.05 -13.74 12.45
C LEU A 176 -0.82 -12.50 11.98
N ILE A 177 -0.89 -11.48 12.84
CA ILE A 177 -1.62 -10.25 12.54
C ILE A 177 -0.96 -9.55 11.35
N ARG A 178 -1.69 -9.52 10.23
CA ARG A 178 -1.21 -8.88 9.00
C ARG A 178 -1.24 -7.37 9.11
N THR A 179 -0.22 -6.74 8.55
CA THR A 179 -0.25 -5.32 8.20
C THR A 179 -0.61 -5.23 6.71
N PRO A 180 -1.70 -4.54 6.32
CA PRO A 180 -2.08 -4.40 4.91
C PRO A 180 -0.92 -3.80 4.09
N ALA A 181 -0.47 -4.53 3.07
CA ALA A 181 0.74 -4.17 2.32
C ALA A 181 0.42 -3.41 1.05
N TYR A 182 -0.78 -3.58 0.48
CA TYR A 182 -1.14 -2.99 -0.80
C TYR A 182 -1.00 -1.46 -0.86
N ARG A 183 -1.38 -0.71 0.18
CA ARG A 183 -1.20 0.76 0.20
C ARG A 183 0.27 1.14 0.16
N ALA A 184 1.11 0.50 0.98
CA ALA A 184 2.55 0.73 0.97
C ALA A 184 3.18 0.33 -0.38
N TRP A 185 2.62 -0.69 -1.04
CA TRP A 185 3.03 -1.09 -2.38
C TRP A 185 2.69 -0.02 -3.43
N LEU A 186 1.50 0.59 -3.38
CA LEU A 186 1.13 1.70 -4.26
C LEU A 186 2.09 2.89 -4.09
N GLU A 187 2.37 3.27 -2.84
CA GLU A 187 3.32 4.34 -2.50
C GLU A 187 4.73 4.04 -3.04
N ALA A 188 5.23 2.81 -2.82
CA ALA A 188 6.55 2.39 -3.31
C ALA A 188 6.66 2.42 -4.84
N ASN A 189 5.55 2.22 -5.56
CA ASN A 189 5.50 2.22 -7.02
C ASN A 189 5.05 3.57 -7.62
N ASN A 190 4.82 4.59 -6.80
CA ASN A 190 4.30 5.91 -7.21
C ASN A 190 2.98 5.82 -8.00
N ILE A 191 2.10 4.89 -7.62
CA ILE A 191 0.77 4.71 -8.21
C ILE A 191 -0.24 5.53 -7.42
N SER A 192 -1.12 6.26 -8.11
CA SER A 192 -2.15 7.06 -7.45
C SER A 192 -3.24 6.17 -6.81
N GLU A 193 -3.73 6.53 -5.62
CA GLU A 193 -4.80 5.76 -4.96
C GLU A 193 -6.12 5.78 -5.77
N GLU A 194 -6.35 6.83 -6.57
CA GLU A 194 -7.53 6.99 -7.43
C GLU A 194 -7.59 5.93 -8.55
N GLU A 195 -6.43 5.53 -9.09
CA GLU A 195 -6.35 4.45 -10.09
C GLU A 195 -6.66 3.06 -9.49
N ALA A 196 -6.53 2.89 -8.17
CA ALA A 196 -6.74 1.61 -7.48
C ALA A 196 -8.22 1.31 -7.15
N VAL A 197 -9.12 2.30 -7.19
CA VAL A 197 -10.54 2.15 -6.83
C VAL A 197 -11.41 1.66 -8.00
N THR A 198 -10.91 1.74 -9.23
CA THR A 198 -11.68 1.37 -10.45
C THR A 198 -11.83 -0.15 -10.64
N THR A 199 -11.21 -0.98 -9.81
CA THR A 199 -11.14 -2.45 -9.98
C THR A 199 -12.26 -3.24 -9.29
N LEU A 200 -13.44 -2.63 -9.07
CA LEU A 200 -14.60 -3.32 -8.48
C LEU A 200 -15.22 -4.35 -9.45
N GLY A 201 -15.05 -4.15 -10.76
CA GLY A 201 -15.69 -4.96 -11.80
C GLY A 201 -17.16 -4.60 -11.97
N THR A 202 -17.78 -5.22 -12.98
CA THR A 202 -19.22 -5.12 -13.27
C THR A 202 -20.08 -5.83 -12.22
N MET A 203 -21.38 -5.52 -12.19
CA MET A 203 -22.33 -6.14 -11.25
C MET A 203 -22.33 -7.69 -11.28
N PRO A 204 -22.27 -8.37 -12.45
CA PRO A 204 -22.10 -9.83 -12.48
C PRO A 204 -20.78 -10.32 -11.86
N GLU A 205 -19.68 -9.59 -12.05
CA GLU A 205 -18.38 -9.93 -11.46
C GLU A 205 -18.35 -9.73 -9.95
N ALA A 206 -19.04 -8.70 -9.45
CA ALA A 206 -19.21 -8.45 -8.02
C ALA A 206 -20.09 -9.53 -7.36
N ILE A 207 -21.14 -9.99 -8.04
CA ILE A 207 -21.98 -11.10 -7.60
C ILE A 207 -21.20 -12.42 -7.58
N GLY A 208 -20.45 -12.71 -8.64
CA GLY A 208 -19.56 -13.87 -8.67
C GLY A 208 -18.57 -13.86 -7.51
N ASP A 209 -18.01 -12.69 -7.20
CA ASP A 209 -17.16 -12.50 -6.01
C ASP A 209 -17.88 -12.81 -4.70
N VAL A 210 -19.12 -12.33 -4.53
CA VAL A 210 -19.93 -12.63 -3.34
C VAL A 210 -20.21 -14.14 -3.24
N SER A 211 -20.52 -14.80 -4.35
CA SER A 211 -20.77 -16.24 -4.41
C SER A 211 -19.52 -17.05 -4.01
N ASP A 212 -18.34 -16.70 -4.56
CA ASP A 212 -17.06 -17.32 -4.20
C ASP A 212 -16.77 -17.18 -2.70
N ARG A 213 -17.00 -15.98 -2.14
CA ARG A 213 -16.79 -15.73 -0.70
C ARG A 213 -17.77 -16.51 0.16
N LEU A 214 -19.03 -16.64 -0.27
CA LEU A 214 -20.04 -17.41 0.45
C LEU A 214 -19.67 -18.90 0.46
N SER A 215 -19.20 -19.43 -0.68
CA SER A 215 -18.70 -20.80 -0.78
C SER A 215 -17.51 -21.01 0.17
N LEU A 216 -16.53 -20.10 0.17
CA LEU A 216 -15.41 -20.13 1.11
C LEU A 216 -15.88 -20.14 2.57
N VAL A 217 -16.78 -19.22 2.93
CA VAL A 217 -17.31 -19.10 4.30
C VAL A 217 -18.01 -20.39 4.71
N SER A 218 -18.78 -21.00 3.80
CA SER A 218 -19.46 -22.28 4.04
C SER A 218 -18.47 -23.43 4.28
N GLU A 219 -17.32 -23.43 3.60
CA GLU A 219 -16.30 -24.47 3.72
C GLU A 219 -15.39 -24.28 4.95
N GLN A 220 -14.90 -23.06 5.20
CA GLN A 220 -13.84 -22.79 6.19
C GLN A 220 -14.36 -22.48 7.58
N THR A 221 -15.49 -21.76 7.71
CA THR A 221 -16.05 -21.38 9.02
C THR A 221 -16.26 -22.57 9.97
N PRO A 222 -16.80 -23.72 9.51
CA PRO A 222 -17.03 -24.86 10.40
C PRO A 222 -15.72 -25.45 10.93
N LYS A 223 -14.69 -25.51 10.07
CA LYS A 223 -13.35 -25.98 10.46
C LYS A 223 -12.71 -25.05 11.49
N ILE A 224 -12.71 -23.74 11.21
CA ILE A 224 -12.15 -22.73 12.12
C ILE A 224 -12.88 -22.75 13.48
N MET A 225 -14.22 -22.84 13.47
CA MET A 225 -15.00 -22.94 14.71
C MET A 225 -14.69 -24.22 15.48
N THR A 226 -14.51 -25.34 14.78
CA THR A 226 -14.06 -26.62 15.36
C THR A 226 -12.73 -26.46 16.08
N TRP A 227 -11.73 -25.86 15.42
CA TRP A 227 -10.42 -25.66 16.03
C TRP A 227 -10.43 -24.63 17.16
N LYS A 228 -11.19 -23.54 17.05
CA LYS A 228 -11.35 -22.55 18.12
C LYS A 228 -11.98 -23.17 19.37
N ALA A 229 -12.95 -24.05 19.19
CA ALA A 229 -13.56 -24.73 20.32
C ALA A 229 -12.67 -25.84 20.88
N GLN A 230 -11.88 -26.56 20.07
CA GLN A 230 -10.81 -27.45 20.54
C GLN A 230 -9.77 -26.69 21.37
N LEU A 231 -9.34 -25.52 20.91
CA LEU A 231 -8.40 -24.65 21.62
C LEU A 231 -8.99 -24.19 22.97
N LEU A 232 -10.27 -23.84 23.00
CA LEU A 232 -10.97 -23.50 24.24
C LEU A 232 -11.09 -24.70 25.17
N ALA A 233 -11.39 -25.89 24.66
CA ALA A 233 -11.50 -27.13 25.44
C ALA A 233 -10.15 -27.52 26.06
N LEU A 234 -9.05 -27.37 25.32
CA LEU A 234 -7.70 -27.59 25.84
C LEU A 234 -7.36 -26.62 26.98
N ASN A 235 -7.82 -25.37 26.90
CA ASN A 235 -7.48 -24.31 27.85
C ASN A 235 -8.56 -24.03 28.91
N SER A 236 -9.62 -24.85 28.98
CA SER A 236 -10.70 -24.71 29.96
C SER A 236 -10.96 -26.02 30.70
N THR A 237 -11.66 -25.96 31.83
CA THR A 237 -12.16 -27.15 32.54
C THR A 237 -13.44 -27.72 31.93
N ALA A 238 -13.90 -27.20 30.78
CA ALA A 238 -15.09 -27.70 30.09
C ALA A 238 -14.80 -29.05 29.43
N SER A 239 -15.76 -29.98 29.43
CA SER A 239 -15.51 -31.31 28.85
C SER A 239 -15.44 -31.25 27.33
N ILE A 240 -14.39 -31.87 26.78
CA ILE A 240 -14.15 -32.00 25.33
C ILE A 240 -15.37 -32.62 24.62
N GLU A 241 -16.10 -33.54 25.27
CA GLU A 241 -17.33 -34.13 24.73
C GLU A 241 -18.46 -33.13 24.45
N GLN A 242 -18.69 -32.15 25.32
CA GLN A 242 -19.77 -31.16 25.12
C GLN A 242 -19.44 -30.20 23.98
N VAL A 243 -18.16 -29.87 23.83
CA VAL A 243 -17.66 -29.08 22.72
C VAL A 243 -17.79 -29.85 21.40
N ASN A 244 -17.35 -31.11 21.35
CA ASN A 244 -17.43 -31.93 20.14
C ASN A 244 -18.88 -32.14 19.64
N GLN A 245 -19.86 -32.31 20.54
CA GLN A 245 -21.27 -32.41 20.14
C GLN A 245 -21.83 -31.14 19.49
N ALA A 246 -21.48 -29.96 20.02
CA ALA A 246 -21.90 -28.70 19.41
C ALA A 246 -21.23 -28.50 18.03
N LEU A 247 -19.96 -28.90 17.89
CA LEU A 247 -19.22 -28.83 16.64
C LEU A 247 -19.77 -29.76 15.55
N ASP A 248 -20.15 -30.99 15.89
CA ASP A 248 -20.76 -31.92 14.94
C ASP A 248 -22.06 -31.35 14.36
N SER A 249 -22.87 -30.67 15.18
CA SER A 249 -24.11 -30.05 14.71
C SER A 249 -23.87 -28.86 13.74
N LEU A 250 -22.79 -28.10 13.95
CA LEU A 250 -22.37 -27.02 13.05
C LEU A 250 -21.82 -27.57 11.73
N LYS A 251 -21.04 -28.64 11.78
CA LYS A 251 -20.51 -29.31 10.58
C LYS A 251 -21.63 -29.83 9.68
N VAL A 252 -22.61 -30.53 10.25
CA VAL A 252 -23.77 -31.06 9.51
C VAL A 252 -24.58 -29.94 8.84
N THR A 253 -24.76 -28.82 9.54
CA THR A 253 -25.50 -27.65 8.99
C THR A 253 -24.73 -26.99 7.84
N SER A 254 -23.41 -26.97 7.93
CA SER A 254 -22.54 -26.34 6.93
C SER A 254 -22.32 -27.23 5.72
N ASP A 255 -22.23 -28.55 5.92
CA ASP A 255 -22.26 -29.53 4.84
C ASP A 255 -23.57 -29.41 4.06
N ALA A 256 -24.71 -29.24 4.74
CA ALA A 256 -26.00 -29.02 4.09
C ALA A 256 -26.08 -27.69 3.32
N LEU A 257 -25.45 -26.62 3.84
CA LEU A 257 -25.37 -25.32 3.15
C LEU A 257 -24.44 -25.40 1.92
N ASN A 258 -23.28 -26.04 2.05
CA ASN A 258 -22.35 -26.24 0.94
C ASN A 258 -22.98 -27.10 -0.16
N ASP A 259 -23.66 -28.19 0.22
CA ASP A 259 -24.37 -29.07 -0.71
C ASP A 259 -25.52 -28.33 -1.41
N PHE A 260 -26.23 -27.45 -0.69
CA PHE A 260 -27.23 -26.56 -1.29
C PHE A 260 -26.60 -25.61 -2.32
N ILE A 261 -25.49 -24.95 -1.99
CA ILE A 261 -24.80 -24.01 -2.89
C ILE A 261 -24.26 -24.73 -4.14
N GLN A 262 -23.63 -25.89 -3.98
CA GLN A 262 -23.02 -26.63 -5.08
C GLN A 262 -24.06 -27.29 -6.01
N ASN A 263 -25.15 -27.83 -5.46
CA ASN A 263 -26.15 -28.57 -6.25
C ASN A 263 -27.31 -27.70 -6.74
N ASN A 264 -27.38 -26.42 -6.33
CA ASN A 264 -28.42 -25.48 -6.78
C ASN A 264 -27.81 -24.19 -7.38
N PRO A 265 -26.94 -24.29 -8.40
CA PRO A 265 -26.27 -23.13 -8.99
C PRO A 265 -27.26 -22.12 -9.62
N GLU A 266 -28.39 -22.58 -10.14
CA GLU A 266 -29.46 -21.72 -10.68
C GLU A 266 -30.11 -20.86 -9.60
N TYR A 267 -30.25 -21.36 -8.36
CA TYR A 267 -30.78 -20.58 -7.24
C TYR A 267 -29.82 -19.49 -6.77
N MET A 268 -28.50 -19.72 -6.85
CA MET A 268 -27.52 -18.67 -6.57
C MET A 268 -27.53 -17.60 -7.65
N SER A 269 -27.74 -17.98 -8.92
CA SER A 269 -27.93 -17.04 -10.03
C SER A 269 -29.23 -16.23 -9.91
N ASP A 270 -30.33 -16.85 -9.50
CA ASP A 270 -31.63 -16.18 -9.30
C ASP A 270 -31.60 -15.29 -8.04
N LEU A 271 -30.98 -15.75 -6.95
CA LEU A 271 -30.78 -14.94 -5.74
C LEU A 271 -29.86 -13.75 -6.03
N ALA A 272 -28.83 -13.94 -6.86
CA ALA A 272 -27.99 -12.88 -7.36
C ALA A 272 -28.74 -11.85 -8.21
N GLU A 273 -29.57 -12.31 -9.14
CA GLU A 273 -30.41 -11.45 -9.98
C GLU A 273 -31.42 -10.66 -9.14
N GLN A 274 -32.08 -11.32 -8.18
CA GLN A 274 -33.02 -10.69 -7.26
C GLN A 274 -32.34 -9.73 -6.29
N MET A 275 -31.15 -10.06 -5.77
CA MET A 275 -30.36 -9.14 -4.96
C MET A 275 -29.91 -7.93 -5.77
N ALA A 276 -29.47 -8.12 -7.02
CA ALA A 276 -29.11 -7.01 -7.91
C ALA A 276 -30.31 -6.06 -8.09
N LEU A 277 -31.49 -6.60 -8.39
CA LEU A 277 -32.73 -5.83 -8.56
C LEU A 277 -33.15 -5.11 -7.27
N GLN A 278 -32.98 -5.73 -6.10
CA GLN A 278 -33.35 -5.11 -4.82
C GLN A 278 -32.32 -4.08 -4.33
N LEU A 279 -31.04 -4.25 -4.65
CA LEU A 279 -29.97 -3.34 -4.25
C LEU A 279 -29.77 -2.19 -5.24
N GLN A 280 -30.27 -2.31 -6.47
CA GLN A 280 -30.23 -1.27 -7.50
C GLN A 280 -30.70 0.12 -7.01
N PRO A 281 -31.85 0.29 -6.34
CA PRO A 281 -32.27 1.59 -5.83
C PRO A 281 -31.36 2.13 -4.71
N LEU A 282 -30.68 1.26 -3.98
CA LEU A 282 -29.72 1.63 -2.94
C LEU A 282 -28.40 2.10 -3.54
N VAL A 283 -27.94 1.46 -4.61
CA VAL A 283 -26.77 1.89 -5.38
C VAL A 283 -27.05 3.21 -6.09
N GLU A 284 -28.22 3.38 -6.73
CA GLU A 284 -28.59 4.65 -7.35
C GLU A 284 -28.69 5.81 -6.35
N ASP A 285 -29.20 5.56 -5.14
CA ASP A 285 -29.23 6.56 -4.07
C ASP A 285 -27.82 6.91 -3.57
N ILE A 286 -26.91 5.93 -3.51
CA ILE A 286 -25.50 6.16 -3.16
C ILE A 286 -24.79 6.94 -4.27
N ASP A 287 -25.00 6.60 -5.54
CA ASP A 287 -24.39 7.31 -6.68
C ASP A 287 -24.86 8.76 -6.74
N GLN A 288 -26.17 9.01 -6.59
CA GLN A 288 -26.70 10.38 -6.54
C GLN A 288 -26.12 11.18 -5.37
N LYS A 289 -26.02 10.57 -4.18
CA LYS A 289 -25.43 11.23 -3.01
C LYS A 289 -23.93 11.44 -3.17
N THR A 290 -23.22 10.51 -3.80
CA THR A 290 -21.77 10.58 -4.02
C THR A 290 -21.45 11.63 -5.07
N GLU A 291 -22.20 11.70 -6.17
CA GLU A 291 -22.07 12.74 -7.19
C GLU A 291 -22.36 14.13 -6.61
N ALA A 292 -23.40 14.27 -5.79
CA ALA A 292 -23.69 15.51 -5.09
C ALA A 292 -22.58 15.92 -4.11
N ARG A 293 -21.97 14.96 -3.41
CA ARG A 293 -20.83 15.21 -2.49
C ARG A 293 -19.54 15.52 -3.23
N LEU A 294 -19.25 14.86 -4.35
CA LEU A 294 -18.10 15.13 -5.20
C LEU A 294 -18.21 16.51 -5.86
N ALA A 295 -19.40 16.89 -6.32
CA ALA A 295 -19.66 18.24 -6.81
C ALA A 295 -19.43 19.29 -5.71
N GLN A 296 -19.90 19.02 -4.48
CA GLN A 296 -19.65 19.89 -3.32
C GLN A 296 -18.15 20.01 -3.01
N LEU A 297 -17.41 18.89 -2.97
CA LEU A 297 -15.97 18.88 -2.72
C LEU A 297 -15.16 19.58 -3.81
N SER A 298 -15.57 19.47 -5.07
CA SER A 298 -14.96 20.19 -6.20
C SER A 298 -15.11 21.71 -6.03
N VAL A 299 -16.30 22.17 -5.62
CA VAL A 299 -16.55 23.59 -5.30
C VAL A 299 -15.72 24.04 -4.10
N GLU A 300 -15.64 23.24 -3.03
CA GLU A 300 -14.81 23.55 -1.86
C GLU A 300 -13.32 23.60 -2.21
N ARG A 301 -12.84 22.66 -3.04
CA ARG A 301 -11.46 22.64 -3.53
C ARG A 301 -11.15 23.87 -4.38
N GLN A 302 -12.04 24.26 -5.29
CA GLN A 302 -11.82 25.44 -6.13
C GLN A 302 -11.82 26.74 -5.29
N ALA A 303 -12.63 26.81 -4.23
CA ALA A 303 -12.60 27.90 -3.26
C ALA A 303 -11.28 27.93 -2.46
N LEU A 304 -10.77 26.75 -2.05
CA LEU A 304 -9.48 26.59 -1.39
C LEU A 304 -8.30 26.96 -2.30
N GLU A 305 -8.30 26.52 -3.56
CA GLU A 305 -7.27 26.88 -4.54
C GLU A 305 -7.25 28.40 -4.80
N ALA A 306 -8.43 29.03 -4.89
CA ALA A 306 -8.53 30.49 -4.99
C ALA A 306 -8.05 31.21 -3.72
N MET A 307 -8.27 30.62 -2.53
CA MET A 307 -7.75 31.15 -1.26
C MET A 307 -6.23 31.05 -1.20
N VAL A 308 -5.67 29.88 -1.51
CA VAL A 308 -4.22 29.64 -1.53
C VAL A 308 -3.52 30.50 -2.60
N ALA A 309 -4.14 30.72 -3.76
CA ALA A 309 -3.60 31.62 -4.78
C ALA A 309 -3.54 33.07 -4.29
N ARG A 310 -4.57 33.55 -3.57
CA ARG A 310 -4.56 34.87 -2.92
C ARG A 310 -3.47 34.96 -1.86
N GLU A 311 -3.37 33.97 -0.96
CA GLU A 311 -2.33 33.94 0.07
C GLU A 311 -0.93 33.91 -0.55
N ARG A 312 -0.69 33.12 -1.61
CA ARG A 312 0.59 33.11 -2.32
C ARG A 312 0.95 34.46 -2.93
N GLN A 313 -0.04 35.19 -3.43
CA GLN A 313 0.18 36.52 -4.00
C GLN A 313 0.49 37.56 -2.90
N GLU A 314 -0.18 37.49 -1.76
CA GLU A 314 0.12 38.31 -0.59
C GLU A 314 1.51 37.99 -0.02
N VAL A 315 1.87 36.71 0.11
CA VAL A 315 3.20 36.26 0.54
C VAL A 315 4.28 36.71 -0.46
N ALA A 316 4.03 36.64 -1.77
CA ALA A 316 4.97 37.12 -2.78
C ALA A 316 5.21 38.64 -2.67
N LEU A 317 4.18 39.43 -2.36
CA LEU A 317 4.29 40.87 -2.12
C LEU A 317 5.08 41.18 -0.85
N ILE A 318 4.87 40.42 0.22
CA ILE A 318 5.63 40.55 1.47
C ILE A 318 7.11 40.22 1.22
N ILE A 319 7.40 39.09 0.56
CA ILE A 319 8.77 38.68 0.23
C ILE A 319 9.44 39.68 -0.72
N SER A 320 8.72 40.25 -1.70
CA SER A 320 9.30 41.27 -2.57
C SER A 320 9.64 42.54 -1.81
N HIS A 321 8.79 42.94 -0.87
CA HIS A 321 9.03 44.10 -0.02
C HIS A 321 10.21 43.88 0.94
N GLU A 322 10.36 42.67 1.49
CA GLU A 322 11.52 42.29 2.28
C GLU A 322 12.81 42.24 1.45
N ARG A 323 12.76 41.72 0.22
CA ARG A 323 13.92 41.71 -0.69
C ARG A 323 14.37 43.10 -1.10
N GLU A 324 13.43 44.02 -1.30
CA GLU A 324 13.75 45.41 -1.64
C GLU A 324 14.42 46.13 -0.46
N LYS A 325 13.93 45.94 0.77
CA LYS A 325 14.60 46.43 1.98
C LYS A 325 15.98 45.79 2.19
N PHE A 326 16.10 44.48 1.96
CA PHE A 326 17.36 43.77 2.07
C PHE A 326 18.39 44.20 1.02
N ALA A 327 17.95 44.52 -0.21
CA ALA A 327 18.82 45.06 -1.26
C ALA A 327 19.33 46.47 -0.93
N GLN A 328 18.50 47.31 -0.32
CA GLN A 328 18.90 48.64 0.16
C GLN A 328 19.92 48.55 1.30
N ASP A 329 19.72 47.64 2.25
CA ASP A 329 20.69 47.38 3.33
C ASP A 329 22.03 46.84 2.79
N LEU A 330 21.98 45.94 1.80
CA LEU A 330 23.17 45.41 1.13
C LEU A 330 23.98 46.49 0.41
N ASP A 331 23.32 47.44 -0.25
CA ASP A 331 24.00 48.53 -0.94
C ASP A 331 24.69 49.46 0.07
N HIS A 332 24.03 49.74 1.20
CA HIS A 332 24.60 50.52 2.29
C HIS A 332 25.82 49.83 2.93
N VAL A 333 25.75 48.52 3.16
CA VAL A 333 26.85 47.72 3.70
C VAL A 333 28.02 47.64 2.71
N SER A 334 27.73 47.42 1.42
CA SER A 334 28.74 47.35 0.36
C SER A 334 29.52 48.67 0.24
N GLN A 335 28.83 49.81 0.25
CA GLN A 335 29.48 51.13 0.23
C GLN A 335 30.34 51.38 1.47
N GLN A 336 29.89 50.96 2.65
CA GLN A 336 30.68 51.07 3.88
C GLN A 336 31.97 50.22 3.83
N VAL A 337 31.87 48.98 3.33
CA VAL A 337 33.03 48.09 3.18
C VAL A 337 34.03 48.63 2.14
N VAL A 338 33.55 49.14 1.01
CA VAL A 338 34.41 49.72 -0.03
C VAL A 338 35.12 50.98 0.47
N ASN A 339 34.40 51.87 1.15
CA ASN A 339 35.00 53.08 1.72
C ASN A 339 36.07 52.73 2.76
N LEU A 340 35.78 51.78 3.66
CA LEU A 340 36.74 51.33 4.67
C LEU A 340 37.98 50.68 4.03
N ALA A 341 37.80 49.90 2.97
CA ALA A 341 38.89 49.29 2.22
C ALA A 341 39.75 50.33 1.50
N MET A 342 39.13 51.34 0.88
CA MET A 342 39.84 52.44 0.20
C MET A 342 40.60 53.32 1.18
N ASP A 343 40.02 53.63 2.34
CA ASP A 343 40.70 54.38 3.40
C ASP A 343 41.95 53.62 3.90
N LYS A 344 41.82 52.30 4.13
CA LYS A 344 42.96 51.45 4.52
C LYS A 344 44.01 51.34 3.42
N LEU A 345 43.60 51.35 2.16
CA LEU A 345 44.52 51.31 1.02
C LEU A 345 45.30 52.62 0.89
N ILE A 346 44.66 53.77 1.08
CA ILE A 346 45.33 55.08 1.13
C ILE A 346 46.32 55.13 2.30
N GLU A 347 45.95 54.61 3.46
CA GLU A 347 46.82 54.53 4.64
C GLU A 347 48.07 53.66 4.36
N LEU A 348 47.90 52.52 3.70
CA LEU A 348 48.98 51.64 3.26
C LEU A 348 49.92 52.30 2.25
N ILE A 349 49.37 53.03 1.26
CA ILE A 349 50.18 53.76 0.28
C ILE A 349 51.01 54.84 0.99
N LYS A 350 50.40 55.61 1.88
CA LYS A 350 51.10 56.67 2.64
C LYS A 350 52.24 56.09 3.48
N SER A 351 52.00 54.95 4.14
CA SER A 351 53.01 54.22 4.91
C SER A 351 54.13 53.71 4.01
N THR A 352 53.81 53.14 2.85
CA THR A 352 54.79 52.62 1.89
C THR A 352 55.68 53.71 1.31
N ILE A 353 55.10 54.86 0.94
CA ILE A 353 55.86 56.02 0.44
C ILE A 353 56.82 56.52 1.53
N LEU A 354 56.37 56.59 2.79
CA LEU A 354 57.23 56.99 3.91
C LEU A 354 58.45 56.06 4.02
N TYR A 355 58.24 54.74 4.04
CA TYR A 355 59.33 53.76 4.09
C TYR A 355 60.24 53.85 2.87
N PHE A 356 59.69 54.11 1.68
CA PHE A 356 60.46 54.26 0.45
C PHE A 356 61.37 55.49 0.48
N VAL A 357 60.87 56.63 0.96
CA VAL A 357 61.68 57.86 1.15
C VAL A 357 62.78 57.62 2.18
N LEU A 358 62.46 56.94 3.28
CA LEU A 358 63.44 56.57 4.31
C LEU A 358 64.53 55.66 3.74
N PHE A 359 64.14 54.68 2.91
CA PHE A 359 65.05 53.75 2.23
C PHE A 359 65.99 54.48 1.24
N ILE A 360 65.46 55.39 0.42
CA ILE A 360 66.29 56.23 -0.46
C ILE A 360 67.26 57.08 0.35
N GLY A 361 66.81 57.66 1.47
CA GLY A 361 67.67 58.40 2.38
C GLY A 361 68.86 57.55 2.86
N VAL A 362 68.60 56.32 3.31
CA VAL A 362 69.67 55.41 3.74
C VAL A 362 70.64 55.10 2.60
N ILE A 363 70.15 54.81 1.39
CA ILE A 363 70.99 54.51 0.23
C ILE A 363 71.88 55.69 -0.17
N PHE A 364 71.40 56.92 -0.11
CA PHE A 364 72.20 58.10 -0.50
C PHE A 364 73.16 58.56 0.59
N PHE A 365 72.75 58.50 1.87
CA PHE A 365 73.57 59.00 2.97
C PHE A 365 74.58 57.95 3.50
N ALA A 366 74.30 56.64 3.38
CA ALA A 366 75.23 55.60 3.84
C ALA A 366 76.59 55.58 3.09
N PRO A 367 76.66 55.71 1.75
CA PRO A 367 77.92 55.78 1.02
C PRO A 367 78.71 57.06 1.32
N LEU A 368 78.01 58.18 1.58
CA LEU A 368 78.63 59.45 1.98
C LEU A 368 79.25 59.35 3.39
N GLY A 369 78.55 58.73 4.33
CA GLY A 369 79.07 58.45 5.67
C GLY A 369 80.27 57.51 5.67
N LEU A 370 80.20 56.42 4.89
CA LEU A 370 81.31 55.47 4.73
C LEU A 370 82.49 56.08 3.97
N GLY A 371 82.23 56.86 2.92
CA GLY A 371 83.24 57.57 2.13
C GLY A 371 84.00 58.61 2.94
N TYR A 372 83.31 59.38 3.79
CA TYR A 372 83.95 60.33 4.70
C TYR A 372 84.88 59.64 5.72
N LEU A 373 84.45 58.50 6.27
CA LEU A 373 85.25 57.70 7.20
C LEU A 373 86.49 57.07 6.54
N LEU A 374 86.37 56.60 5.30
CA LEU A 374 87.48 56.00 4.55
C LEU A 374 88.46 57.06 4.01
N GLY A 375 87.96 58.21 3.55
CA GLY A 375 88.79 59.33 3.09
C GLY A 375 89.68 59.93 4.18
N LYS A 376 89.19 59.97 5.43
CA LYS A 376 90.01 60.41 6.57
C LYS A 376 91.16 59.45 6.87
N ARG A 377 91.04 58.16 6.51
CA ARG A 377 92.10 57.15 6.71
C ARG A 377 93.13 57.13 5.58
N SER A 378 92.75 57.47 4.34
CA SER A 378 93.66 57.48 3.20
C SER A 378 94.52 58.75 3.11
N ALA A 379 94.04 59.89 3.61
CA ALA A 379 94.82 61.13 3.66
C ALA A 379 96.08 61.05 4.56
N VAL A 380 96.12 60.11 5.51
CA VAL A 380 97.26 59.92 6.41
C VAL A 380 98.40 59.11 5.77
N LYS A 381 98.14 58.36 4.69
CA LYS A 381 99.11 57.40 4.11
C LYS A 381 99.87 57.88 2.86
N ALA A 382 99.52 59.02 2.27
CA ALA A 382 100.13 59.50 1.02
C ALA A 382 101.11 60.67 1.20
N LYS A 383 101.65 60.87 2.42
CA LYS A 383 102.64 61.92 2.74
C LYS A 383 103.88 61.32 3.41
N GLN A 384 104.53 60.37 2.72
CA GLN A 384 105.93 59.98 2.91
C GLN A 384 106.54 59.66 1.56
#